data_AF-A0A381VI95-F1
#
_entry.id   AF-A0A381VI95-F1
#
_cell.length_a   1.000
_cell.length_b   1.000
_cell.length_c   1.000
_cell.angle_alpha   90.00
_cell.angle_beta   90.00
_cell.angle_gamma   90.00
#
_symmetry.space_group_name_H-M   'P 1'
#
loop_
_entity.id
_entity.type
_entity.pdbx_description
1 polymer ?
#
loop_
_entity_poly.entity_id
_entity_poly.type
_entity_poly.pdbx_seq_one_letter_code
_entity_poly.pdbx_strand_id
1 'polypeptide(L)'
;MNQAEKDNWEQYSLAGQKRALELGNRGPMRFEKSGLLEQDILDAYFRTGFYVFTGVISREEVAKLQEEFDQVLDNAPISDDSAMDTLGRPVKFNGYYSLSKNESSETKISPRNAVGLVSHPLMMMDSALRVYAHPQILRMVESVNGPDFIPFHEAVFHKAAGEGAPTRWHQDGRTHWTKEGKSLEEPDGSGKTHGFNLSVSWSQGTPENCL
;
A
#
# COMPACT_ATOMS: atom_id res chain seq x y z
N MET A 1 -21.51 -14.49 12.87
CA MET A 1 -22.02 -14.76 11.52
C MET A 1 -22.72 -16.11 11.51
N ASN A 2 -24.01 -16.14 11.19
CA ASN A 2 -24.79 -17.37 11.04
C ASN A 2 -24.42 -18.10 9.72
N GLN A 3 -24.93 -19.32 9.52
CA GLN A 3 -24.56 -20.11 8.34
C GLN A 3 -24.97 -19.45 7.01
N ALA A 4 -26.16 -18.86 6.94
CA ALA A 4 -26.63 -18.19 5.73
C ALA A 4 -25.78 -16.95 5.37
N GLU A 5 -25.29 -16.21 6.37
CA GLU A 5 -24.37 -15.09 6.17
C GLU A 5 -22.99 -15.57 5.68
N LYS A 6 -22.50 -16.73 6.15
CA LYS A 6 -21.27 -17.36 5.65
C LYS A 6 -21.41 -17.78 4.20
N ASP A 7 -22.50 -18.44 3.85
CA ASP A 7 -22.74 -18.92 2.48
C ASP A 7 -22.87 -17.72 1.52
N ASN A 8 -23.53 -16.64 1.94
CA ASN A 8 -23.65 -15.41 1.15
C ASN A 8 -22.29 -14.70 0.97
N TRP A 9 -21.47 -14.65 2.04
CA TRP A 9 -20.11 -14.12 1.96
C TRP A 9 -19.23 -14.91 0.99
N GLU A 10 -19.26 -16.25 1.07
CA GLU A 10 -18.46 -17.11 0.19
C GLU A 10 -18.84 -16.90 -1.28
N GLN A 11 -20.14 -16.87 -1.58
CA GLN A 11 -20.63 -16.60 -2.94
C GLN A 11 -20.20 -15.21 -3.44
N TYR A 12 -20.34 -14.18 -2.60
CA TYR A 12 -19.91 -12.82 -2.93
C TYR A 12 -18.41 -12.76 -3.22
N SER A 13 -17.60 -13.38 -2.35
CA SER A 13 -16.14 -13.44 -2.47
C SER A 13 -15.72 -14.15 -3.75
N LEU A 14 -16.28 -15.32 -4.05
CA LEU A 14 -15.98 -16.08 -5.28
C LEU A 14 -16.36 -15.29 -6.54
N ALA A 15 -17.54 -14.64 -6.55
CA ALA A 15 -17.97 -13.81 -7.66
C ALA A 15 -17.06 -12.57 -7.85
N GLY A 16 -16.60 -11.95 -6.75
CA GLY A 16 -15.63 -10.86 -6.78
C GLY A 16 -14.28 -11.29 -7.34
N GLN A 17 -13.73 -12.40 -6.85
CA GLN A 17 -12.47 -12.97 -7.33
C GLN A 17 -12.52 -13.31 -8.82
N LYS A 18 -13.60 -13.95 -9.28
CA LYS A 18 -13.79 -14.26 -10.70
C LYS A 18 -13.73 -12.99 -11.55
N ARG A 19 -14.53 -11.97 -11.20
CA ARG A 19 -14.53 -10.69 -11.93
C ARG A 19 -13.15 -10.02 -11.91
N ALA A 20 -12.44 -10.07 -10.79
CA ALA A 20 -11.11 -9.47 -10.67
C ALA A 20 -10.08 -10.17 -11.58
N LEU A 21 -10.14 -11.49 -11.70
CA LEU A 21 -9.25 -12.27 -12.57
C LEU A 21 -9.56 -12.10 -14.06
N GLU A 22 -10.79 -11.75 -14.42
CA GLU A 22 -11.22 -11.51 -15.81
C GLU A 22 -10.84 -10.11 -16.34
N LEU A 23 -10.34 -9.19 -15.50
CA LEU A 23 -9.96 -7.82 -15.90
C LEU A 23 -8.77 -7.74 -16.86
N GLY A 24 -7.94 -8.79 -16.91
CA GLY A 24 -6.74 -8.83 -17.75
C GLY A 24 -5.67 -7.80 -17.35
N ASN A 25 -5.60 -7.43 -16.07
CA ASN A 25 -4.68 -6.42 -15.53
C ASN A 25 -3.73 -7.00 -14.47
N ARG A 26 -3.29 -8.26 -14.64
CA ARG A 26 -2.44 -8.97 -13.68
C ARG A 26 -1.41 -9.84 -14.40
N GLY A 27 -0.17 -9.82 -13.92
CA GLY A 27 0.91 -10.66 -14.47
C GLY A 27 2.30 -10.22 -14.01
N PRO A 28 3.37 -10.90 -14.46
CA PRO A 28 4.74 -10.45 -14.20
C PRO A 28 5.04 -9.14 -14.95
N MET A 29 6.03 -8.38 -14.46
CA MET A 29 6.56 -7.25 -15.23
C MET A 29 7.22 -7.78 -16.51
N ARG A 30 6.86 -7.19 -17.66
CA ARG A 30 7.47 -7.46 -18.96
C ARG A 30 7.87 -6.15 -19.60
N PHE A 31 9.04 -6.13 -20.19
CA PHE A 31 9.64 -4.93 -20.76
C PHE A 31 10.02 -5.18 -22.21
N GLU A 32 9.78 -4.17 -23.05
CA GLU A 32 10.28 -4.12 -24.41
C GLU A 32 11.82 -3.96 -24.43
N LYS A 33 12.41 -4.03 -25.62
CA LYS A 33 13.84 -3.77 -25.81
C LYS A 33 14.27 -2.35 -25.42
N SER A 34 13.34 -1.40 -25.43
CA SER A 34 13.55 -0.02 -24.96
C SER A 34 13.79 0.06 -23.46
N GLY A 35 13.42 -0.97 -22.70
CA GLY A 35 13.44 -0.97 -21.23
C GLY A 35 12.14 -0.48 -20.60
N LEU A 36 11.17 -0.02 -21.39
CA LEU A 36 9.83 0.35 -20.96
C LEU A 36 8.90 -0.87 -20.91
N LEU A 37 7.81 -0.78 -20.15
CA LEU A 37 6.78 -1.81 -20.09
C LEU A 37 6.21 -2.10 -21.48
N GLU A 38 5.86 -3.37 -21.71
CA GLU A 38 5.09 -3.79 -22.89
C GLU A 38 3.78 -2.99 -23.00
N GLN A 39 3.44 -2.55 -24.21
CA GLN A 39 2.28 -1.69 -24.45
C GLN A 39 0.96 -2.31 -23.96
N ASP A 40 0.80 -3.63 -24.02
CA ASP A 40 -0.42 -4.31 -23.57
C ASP A 40 -0.65 -4.21 -22.06
N ILE A 41 0.42 -4.06 -21.27
CA ILE A 41 0.37 -3.79 -19.82
C ILE A 41 -0.09 -2.35 -19.58
N LEU A 42 0.46 -1.38 -20.31
CA LEU A 42 0.06 0.02 -20.22
C LEU A 42 -1.41 0.19 -20.61
N ASP A 43 -1.84 -0.42 -21.72
CA ASP A 43 -3.23 -0.40 -22.17
C ASP A 43 -4.19 -0.99 -21.11
N ALA A 44 -3.81 -2.09 -20.47
CA ALA A 44 -4.59 -2.68 -19.39
C ALA A 44 -4.62 -1.78 -18.15
N TYR A 45 -3.50 -1.16 -17.77
CA TYR A 45 -3.42 -0.21 -16.68
C TYR A 45 -4.35 0.99 -16.90
N PHE A 46 -4.27 1.65 -18.07
CA PHE A 46 -5.12 2.81 -18.37
C PHE A 46 -6.60 2.44 -18.55
N ARG A 47 -6.92 1.27 -19.11
CA ARG A 47 -8.30 0.77 -19.23
C ARG A 47 -8.94 0.50 -17.87
N THR A 48 -8.18 -0.08 -16.94
CA THR A 48 -8.71 -0.58 -15.66
C THR A 48 -8.50 0.39 -14.50
N GLY A 49 -7.55 1.31 -14.61
CA GLY A 49 -7.15 2.26 -13.55
C GLY A 49 -6.11 1.71 -12.57
N PHE A 50 -5.70 0.45 -12.71
CA PHE A 50 -4.61 -0.18 -11.94
C PHE A 50 -4.11 -1.46 -12.63
N TYR A 51 -2.91 -1.91 -12.26
CA TYR A 51 -2.33 -3.18 -12.69
C TYR A 51 -1.70 -3.91 -11.50
N VAL A 52 -1.85 -5.23 -11.42
CA VAL A 52 -1.27 -6.05 -10.35
C VAL A 52 -0.07 -6.85 -10.87
N PHE A 53 1.13 -6.40 -10.52
CA PHE A 53 2.34 -7.15 -10.82
C PHE A 53 2.56 -8.32 -9.85
N THR A 54 2.95 -9.48 -10.38
CA THR A 54 3.26 -10.67 -9.59
C THR A 54 4.74 -11.04 -9.73
N GLY A 55 5.33 -11.59 -8.65
CA GLY A 55 6.72 -12.08 -8.67
C GLY A 55 7.78 -11.00 -8.85
N VAL A 56 7.49 -9.75 -8.45
CA VAL A 56 8.43 -8.61 -8.56
C VAL A 56 9.51 -8.66 -7.48
N ILE A 57 9.10 -8.91 -6.24
CA ILE A 57 9.97 -9.02 -5.07
C ILE A 57 10.06 -10.50 -4.68
N SER A 58 11.27 -10.98 -4.40
CA SER A 58 11.51 -12.38 -4.03
C SER A 58 10.95 -12.72 -2.63
N ARG A 59 10.83 -14.02 -2.32
CA ARG A 59 10.35 -14.45 -1.00
C ARG A 59 11.33 -14.06 0.11
N GLU A 60 12.62 -14.06 -0.20
CA GLU A 60 13.71 -13.70 0.69
C GLU A 60 13.67 -12.20 1.01
N GLU A 61 13.43 -11.35 0.01
CA GLU A 61 13.24 -9.91 0.21
C GLU A 61 11.96 -9.61 0.98
N VAL A 62 10.86 -10.33 0.70
CA VAL A 62 9.62 -10.24 1.48
C VAL A 62 9.86 -10.61 2.94
N ALA A 63 10.58 -11.70 3.21
CA ALA A 63 10.92 -12.10 4.58
C ALA A 63 11.75 -11.03 5.29
N LYS A 64 12.66 -10.35 4.57
CA LYS A 64 13.44 -9.25 5.14
C LYS A 64 12.58 -8.02 5.48
N LEU A 65 11.62 -7.67 4.62
CA LEU A 65 10.63 -6.60 4.92
C LEU A 65 9.84 -6.92 6.19
N GLN A 66 9.37 -8.17 6.31
CA GLN A 66 8.62 -8.62 7.49
C GLN A 66 9.47 -8.53 8.76
N GLU A 67 10.70 -9.06 8.72
CA GLU A 67 11.62 -9.04 9.86
C GLU A 67 11.95 -7.61 10.32
N GLU A 68 12.30 -6.71 9.39
CA GLU A 68 12.63 -5.32 9.74
C GLU A 68 11.40 -4.56 10.22
N PHE A 69 10.22 -4.81 9.62
CA PHE A 69 9.00 -4.17 10.07
C PHE A 69 8.59 -4.67 11.48
N ASP A 70 8.80 -5.95 11.78
CA ASP A 70 8.59 -6.48 13.11
C ASP A 70 9.48 -5.78 14.14
N GLN A 71 10.74 -5.50 13.80
CA GLN A 71 11.65 -4.75 14.68
C GLN A 71 11.20 -3.29 14.89
N VAL A 72 10.67 -2.64 13.85
CA VAL A 72 10.07 -1.29 13.95
C VAL A 72 8.89 -1.32 14.91
N LEU A 73 8.00 -2.30 14.76
CA LEU A 73 6.83 -2.47 15.64
C LEU A 73 7.20 -2.84 17.09
N ASP A 74 8.29 -3.56 17.33
CA ASP A 74 8.75 -3.94 18.67
C ASP A 74 9.25 -2.74 19.50
N ASN A 75 9.60 -1.62 18.85
CA ASN A 75 9.96 -0.36 19.51
C ASN A 75 8.86 0.71 19.36
N ALA A 76 7.64 0.31 19.02
CA ALA A 76 6.51 1.23 18.90
C ALA A 76 6.21 1.97 20.24
N PRO A 77 5.80 3.24 20.18
CA PRO A 77 5.44 4.01 21.36
C PRO A 77 4.18 3.46 22.03
N ILE A 78 4.06 3.62 23.36
CA ILE A 78 2.85 3.22 24.12
C ILE A 78 1.60 4.01 23.69
N SER A 79 1.78 5.27 23.31
CA SER A 79 0.73 6.20 22.86
C SER A 79 1.34 7.25 21.92
N ASP A 80 0.52 8.00 21.18
CA ASP A 80 1.00 9.02 20.23
C ASP A 80 1.99 10.02 20.87
N ASP A 81 1.76 10.38 22.14
CA ASP A 81 2.61 11.33 22.89
C ASP A 81 3.75 10.68 23.69
N SER A 82 3.92 9.36 23.65
CA SER A 82 4.92 8.65 24.45
C SER A 82 6.28 8.58 23.75
N ALA A 83 7.32 9.06 24.42
CA ALA A 83 8.72 8.87 23.98
C ALA A 83 9.29 7.48 24.32
N MET A 84 8.53 6.64 25.02
CA MET A 84 8.94 5.32 25.50
C MET A 84 8.06 4.21 24.93
N ASP A 85 8.67 3.04 24.70
CA ASP A 85 7.97 1.80 24.37
C ASP A 85 7.53 1.02 25.62
N THR A 86 6.86 -0.11 25.41
CA THR A 86 6.30 -0.97 26.48
C THR A 86 7.35 -1.57 27.41
N LEU A 87 8.62 -1.59 27.02
CA LEU A 87 9.74 -2.09 27.82
C LEU A 87 10.48 -0.95 28.53
N GLY A 88 10.01 0.30 28.41
CA GLY A 88 10.65 1.47 29.00
C GLY A 88 11.89 1.93 28.24
N ARG A 89 12.08 1.49 26.99
CA ARG A 89 13.18 1.96 26.14
C ARG A 89 12.74 3.20 25.37
N PRO A 90 13.65 4.14 25.06
CA PRO A 90 13.36 5.24 24.15
C PRO A 90 12.92 4.74 22.77
N VAL A 91 11.91 5.38 22.19
CA VAL A 91 11.44 5.11 20.83
C VAL A 91 12.41 5.76 19.85
N LYS A 92 13.07 4.96 19.02
CA LYS A 92 14.11 5.41 18.08
C LYS A 92 13.59 6.40 17.03
N PHE A 93 12.37 6.18 16.56
CA PHE A 93 11.73 6.95 15.50
C PHE A 93 10.44 7.63 16.00
N ASN A 94 10.52 8.33 17.13
CA ASN A 94 9.38 9.03 17.70
C ASN A 94 8.79 10.06 16.72
N GLY A 95 7.47 10.19 16.69
CA GLY A 95 6.74 11.09 15.78
C GLY A 95 6.45 10.53 14.38
N TYR A 96 6.93 9.33 14.05
CA TYR A 96 6.67 8.67 12.76
C TYR A 96 5.65 7.53 12.82
N TYR A 97 5.12 7.24 14.01
CA TYR A 97 4.05 6.26 14.22
C TYR A 97 2.71 6.99 14.31
N SER A 98 1.67 6.42 13.71
CA SER A 98 0.28 6.81 13.97
C SER A 98 -0.47 5.62 14.54
N LEU A 99 -0.95 5.76 15.77
CA LEU A 99 -1.73 4.71 16.42
C LEU A 99 -3.21 4.82 16.03
N SER A 100 -3.80 3.70 15.62
CA SER A 100 -5.22 3.56 15.37
C SER A 100 -6.01 3.79 16.67
N LYS A 101 -6.91 4.77 16.62
CA LYS A 101 -7.85 5.06 17.71
C LYS A 101 -9.10 4.21 17.51
N ASN A 102 -9.05 2.94 17.89
CA ASN A 102 -10.29 2.15 17.96
C ASN A 102 -11.04 2.55 19.23
N GLU A 103 -12.21 3.15 19.07
CA GLU A 103 -13.08 3.61 20.17
C GLU A 103 -13.88 2.46 20.82
N SER A 104 -13.75 1.21 20.35
CA SER A 104 -14.79 0.17 20.57
C SER A 104 -14.36 -1.14 21.22
N SER A 105 -13.13 -1.34 21.72
CA SER A 105 -12.75 -2.61 22.37
C SER A 105 -12.65 -2.52 23.90
N GLU A 106 -13.37 -3.43 24.59
CA GLU A 106 -13.16 -3.77 26.00
C GLU A 106 -11.76 -4.40 26.23
N THR A 107 -11.09 -4.82 25.15
CA THR A 107 -9.77 -5.43 25.12
C THR A 107 -8.68 -4.40 24.91
N LYS A 108 -7.67 -4.38 25.79
CA LYS A 108 -6.47 -3.54 25.60
C LYS A 108 -5.69 -4.00 24.38
N ILE A 109 -5.71 -3.21 23.31
CA ILE A 109 -4.86 -3.40 22.13
C ILE A 109 -3.39 -3.22 22.55
N SER A 110 -2.50 -4.10 22.11
CA SER A 110 -1.08 -3.91 22.35
C SER A 110 -0.59 -2.69 21.55
N PRO A 111 0.36 -1.88 22.07
CA PRO A 111 0.87 -0.73 21.31
C PRO A 111 1.39 -1.09 19.92
N ARG A 112 2.00 -2.28 19.80
CA ARG A 112 2.39 -2.89 18.52
C ARG A 112 1.21 -3.05 17.55
N ASN A 113 0.09 -3.62 18.00
CA ASN A 113 -1.08 -3.83 17.14
C ASN A 113 -1.88 -2.55 16.89
N ALA A 114 -1.73 -1.56 17.78
CA ALA A 114 -2.34 -0.26 17.62
C ALA A 114 -1.64 0.58 16.54
N VAL A 115 -0.40 0.28 16.12
CA VAL A 115 0.24 1.03 15.02
C VAL A 115 -0.55 0.81 13.72
N GLY A 116 -1.21 1.86 13.22
CA GLY A 116 -1.95 1.81 11.96
C GLY A 116 -1.13 2.27 10.76
N LEU A 117 -0.17 3.16 11.00
CA LEU A 117 0.71 3.70 9.98
C LEU A 117 2.11 3.99 10.53
N VAL A 118 3.13 3.71 9.72
CA VAL A 118 4.51 4.17 9.92
C VAL A 118 4.92 5.02 8.72
N SER A 119 5.19 6.31 8.95
CA SER A 119 5.65 7.24 7.91
C SER A 119 7.17 7.13 7.72
N HIS A 120 7.66 7.45 6.52
CA HIS A 120 9.10 7.47 6.21
C HIS A 120 9.85 6.14 6.49
N PRO A 121 9.33 4.96 6.11
CA PRO A 121 9.99 3.68 6.40
C PRO A 121 11.41 3.54 5.84
N LEU A 122 11.79 4.33 4.82
CA LEU A 122 13.10 4.27 4.19
C LEU A 122 14.27 4.60 5.14
N MET A 123 14.02 5.39 6.19
CA MET A 123 15.04 5.66 7.21
C MET A 123 15.11 4.60 8.32
N MET A 124 14.14 3.68 8.33
CA MET A 124 13.98 2.66 9.38
C MET A 124 14.33 1.27 8.89
N MET A 125 14.09 0.99 7.61
CA MET A 125 14.15 -0.33 7.00
C MET A 125 14.99 -0.28 5.72
N ASP A 126 16.17 -0.90 5.74
CA ASP A 126 17.00 -1.04 4.54
C ASP A 126 16.26 -1.83 3.43
N SER A 127 15.44 -2.80 3.81
CA SER A 127 14.60 -3.56 2.89
C SER A 127 13.58 -2.67 2.16
N ALA A 128 12.94 -1.72 2.87
CA ALA A 128 12.04 -0.76 2.25
C ALA A 128 12.79 0.13 1.25
N LEU A 129 14.00 0.58 1.59
CA LEU A 129 14.86 1.34 0.68
C LEU A 129 15.22 0.56 -0.59
N ARG A 130 15.57 -0.73 -0.46
CA ARG A 130 15.87 -1.60 -1.61
C ARG A 130 14.67 -1.80 -2.52
N VAL A 131 13.48 -2.01 -1.95
CA VAL A 131 12.22 -2.11 -2.72
C VAL A 131 11.92 -0.80 -3.44
N TYR A 132 12.05 0.33 -2.74
CA TYR A 132 11.78 1.66 -3.30
C TYR A 132 12.69 1.98 -4.49
N ALA A 133 13.95 1.56 -4.42
CA ALA A 133 14.94 1.72 -5.49
C ALA A 133 15.06 0.50 -6.42
N HIS A 134 14.09 -0.43 -6.41
CA HIS A 134 14.20 -1.67 -7.17
C HIS A 134 14.22 -1.38 -8.69
N PRO A 135 15.23 -1.85 -9.46
CA PRO A 135 15.40 -1.44 -10.86
C PRO A 135 14.24 -1.77 -11.78
N GLN A 136 13.49 -2.85 -11.51
CA GLN A 136 12.27 -3.14 -12.30
C GLN A 136 11.11 -2.23 -11.92
N ILE A 137 11.02 -1.84 -10.64
CA ILE A 137 9.98 -0.91 -10.16
C ILE A 137 10.24 0.48 -10.75
N LEU A 138 11.49 0.96 -10.72
CA LEU A 138 11.85 2.26 -11.30
C LEU A 138 11.58 2.32 -12.81
N ARG A 139 11.90 1.26 -13.56
CA ARG A 139 11.56 1.16 -15.00
C ARG A 139 10.05 1.15 -15.24
N MET A 140 9.29 0.47 -14.38
CA MET A 140 7.83 0.49 -14.45
C MET A 140 7.28 1.90 -14.20
N VAL A 141 7.78 2.60 -13.17
CA VAL A 141 7.38 3.98 -12.86
C VAL A 141 7.70 4.92 -14.02
N GLU A 142 8.90 4.80 -14.60
CA GLU A 142 9.30 5.54 -15.80
C GLU A 142 8.37 5.26 -17.00
N SER A 143 7.91 4.02 -17.17
CA SER A 143 6.99 3.68 -18.26
C SER A 143 5.63 4.37 -18.14
N VAL A 144 5.21 4.71 -16.92
CA VAL A 144 3.92 5.37 -16.66
C VAL A 144 4.06 6.89 -16.59
N ASN A 145 5.07 7.40 -15.89
CA ASN A 145 5.25 8.84 -15.62
C ASN A 145 6.28 9.52 -16.54
N GLY A 146 7.03 8.76 -17.34
CA GLY A 146 8.22 9.24 -18.02
C GLY A 146 9.46 9.27 -17.12
N PRO A 147 10.65 9.59 -17.69
CA PRO A 147 11.94 9.51 -17.00
C PRO A 147 12.17 10.58 -15.92
N ASP A 148 11.36 11.64 -15.90
CA ASP A 148 11.49 12.76 -14.97
C ASP A 148 10.36 12.72 -13.93
N PHE A 149 10.51 11.82 -12.95
CA PHE A 149 9.58 11.68 -11.84
C PHE A 149 10.29 11.92 -10.51
N ILE A 150 9.54 12.47 -9.55
CA ILE A 150 10.01 12.69 -8.19
C ILE A 150 9.13 11.86 -7.26
N PRO A 151 9.71 10.96 -6.45
CA PRO A 151 8.96 10.28 -5.41
C PRO A 151 8.40 11.28 -4.39
N PHE A 152 7.15 11.11 -3.98
CA PHE A 152 6.45 12.10 -3.17
C PHE A 152 6.34 11.71 -1.69
N HIS A 153 5.67 10.60 -1.40
CA HIS A 153 5.39 10.18 -0.04
C HIS A 153 5.43 8.66 0.09
N GLU A 154 5.93 8.19 1.23
CA GLU A 154 6.02 6.78 1.58
C GLU A 154 5.48 6.51 2.98
N ALA A 155 4.75 5.41 3.11
CA ALA A 155 4.27 4.93 4.38
C ALA A 155 4.04 3.42 4.34
N VAL A 156 4.12 2.79 5.50
CA VAL A 156 3.61 1.44 5.73
C VAL A 156 2.26 1.54 6.41
N PHE A 157 1.23 0.97 5.78
CA PHE A 157 -0.05 0.75 6.43
C PHE A 157 -0.04 -0.62 7.11
N HIS A 158 -0.30 -0.63 8.41
CA HIS A 158 -0.37 -1.86 9.19
C HIS A 158 -1.80 -2.06 9.68
N LYS A 159 -2.40 -3.16 9.24
CA LYS A 159 -3.74 -3.59 9.66
C LYS A 159 -3.61 -4.87 10.49
N ALA A 160 -3.40 -4.72 11.79
CA ALA A 160 -3.33 -5.85 12.69
C ALA A 160 -4.65 -6.64 12.69
N ALA A 161 -4.55 -7.96 12.84
CA ALA A 161 -5.71 -8.85 12.84
C ALA A 161 -6.70 -8.45 13.94
N GLY A 162 -7.95 -8.17 13.55
CA GLY A 162 -9.02 -7.74 14.46
C GLY A 162 -8.98 -6.26 14.88
N GLU A 163 -7.91 -5.53 14.56
CA GLU A 163 -7.69 -4.16 15.05
C GLU A 163 -7.56 -3.12 13.92
N GLY A 164 -7.25 -3.55 12.70
CA GLY A 164 -7.09 -2.65 11.55
C GLY A 164 -8.40 -1.92 11.20
N ALA A 165 -8.41 -0.60 11.32
CA ALA A 165 -9.57 0.22 10.94
C ALA A 165 -9.86 0.15 9.42
N PRO A 166 -11.13 0.23 9.02
CA PRO A 166 -11.50 0.26 7.61
C PRO A 166 -11.09 1.57 6.96
N THR A 167 -10.62 1.49 5.72
CA THR A 167 -10.34 2.66 4.90
C THR A 167 -11.60 2.98 4.10
N ARG A 168 -12.19 4.16 4.32
CA ARG A 168 -13.42 4.56 3.60
C ARG A 168 -13.14 4.72 2.10
N TRP A 169 -14.16 4.53 1.27
CA TRP A 169 -14.07 4.82 -0.17
C TRP A 169 -13.64 6.27 -0.40
N HIS A 170 -12.54 6.44 -1.14
CA HIS A 170 -11.99 7.72 -1.53
C HIS A 170 -11.13 7.57 -2.78
N GLN A 171 -10.67 8.69 -3.30
CA GLN A 171 -9.60 8.75 -4.29
C GLN A 171 -8.50 9.60 -3.68
N ASP A 172 -7.26 9.11 -3.75
CA ASP A 172 -6.11 9.90 -3.35
C ASP A 172 -6.03 11.17 -4.21
N GLY A 173 -5.45 12.24 -3.64
CA GLY A 173 -5.52 13.60 -4.19
C GLY A 173 -5.16 13.65 -5.68
N ARG A 174 -6.15 14.03 -6.51
CA ARG A 174 -6.01 13.99 -7.97
C ARG A 174 -5.68 15.35 -8.59
N THR A 175 -6.23 16.43 -8.04
CA THR A 175 -6.43 17.64 -8.81
C THR A 175 -5.29 18.65 -8.68
N HIS A 176 -4.57 18.88 -9.78
CA HIS A 176 -3.82 20.13 -9.95
C HIS A 176 -4.81 21.26 -10.28
N TRP A 177 -4.61 22.40 -9.64
CA TRP A 177 -5.47 23.56 -9.82
C TRP A 177 -4.75 24.66 -10.58
N THR A 178 -5.44 25.31 -11.53
CA THR A 178 -4.99 26.61 -12.02
C THR A 178 -5.05 27.64 -10.89
N LYS A 179 -4.41 28.81 -11.10
CA LYS A 179 -4.52 29.92 -10.14
C LYS A 179 -5.96 30.37 -9.90
N GLU A 180 -6.84 30.10 -10.86
CA GLU A 180 -8.27 30.40 -10.85
C GLU A 180 -9.12 29.26 -10.26
N GLY A 181 -8.50 28.19 -9.74
CA GLY A 181 -9.20 27.08 -9.08
C GLY A 181 -9.87 26.11 -10.05
N LYS A 182 -9.40 25.98 -11.29
CA LYS A 182 -9.88 24.97 -12.25
C LYS A 182 -9.00 23.72 -12.24
N SER A 183 -9.61 22.55 -12.36
CA SER A 183 -8.88 21.28 -12.56
C SER A 183 -8.05 21.34 -13.85
N LEU A 184 -6.80 20.89 -13.79
CA LEU A 184 -5.97 20.59 -14.97
C LEU A 184 -6.12 19.14 -15.45
N GLU A 185 -6.82 18.30 -14.68
CA GLU A 185 -7.25 16.97 -15.10
C GLU A 185 -8.60 17.10 -15.81
N GLU A 186 -8.72 16.47 -16.95
CA GLU A 186 -9.93 16.41 -17.76
C GLU A 186 -10.88 15.31 -17.26
N PRO A 187 -12.20 15.42 -17.48
CA PRO A 187 -13.19 14.44 -17.00
C PRO A 187 -12.99 13.01 -17.50
N ASP A 188 -12.24 12.83 -18.59
CA ASP A 188 -11.88 11.52 -19.17
C ASP A 188 -10.59 10.92 -18.57
N GLY A 189 -9.99 11.59 -17.58
CA GLY A 189 -8.74 11.19 -16.94
C GLY A 189 -7.48 11.61 -17.71
N SER A 190 -7.62 12.34 -18.82
CA SER A 190 -6.50 12.95 -19.53
C SER A 190 -6.04 14.26 -18.85
N GLY A 191 -4.88 14.80 -19.23
CA GLY A 191 -4.31 16.01 -18.62
C GLY A 191 -3.20 15.71 -17.60
N LYS A 192 -2.83 16.71 -16.79
CA LYS A 192 -1.72 16.58 -15.81
C LYS A 192 -2.19 15.94 -14.50
N THR A 193 -1.84 14.68 -14.30
CA THR A 193 -2.03 13.96 -13.03
C THR A 193 -0.86 14.18 -12.07
N HIS A 194 -1.08 14.02 -10.76
CA HIS A 194 -0.02 14.10 -9.73
C HIS A 194 0.94 12.90 -9.74
N GLY A 195 0.59 11.84 -10.46
CA GLY A 195 1.28 10.56 -10.45
C GLY A 195 0.32 9.42 -10.12
N PHE A 196 0.84 8.35 -9.54
CA PHE A 196 0.07 7.18 -9.13
C PHE A 196 0.64 6.61 -7.83
N ASN A 197 -0.18 5.82 -7.14
CA ASN A 197 0.26 5.09 -5.95
C ASN A 197 0.75 3.69 -6.31
N LEU A 198 1.86 3.30 -5.71
CA LEU A 198 2.42 1.96 -5.83
C LEU A 198 2.30 1.27 -4.46
N SER A 199 1.52 0.20 -4.41
CA SER A 199 1.41 -0.64 -3.21
C SER A 199 2.27 -1.89 -3.37
N VAL A 200 3.19 -2.10 -2.43
CA VAL A 200 3.93 -3.36 -2.30
C VAL A 200 3.33 -4.14 -1.13
N SER A 201 2.73 -5.28 -1.43
CA SER A 201 2.23 -6.17 -0.39
C SER A 201 3.30 -7.19 -0.01
N TRP A 202 3.66 -7.23 1.28
CA TRP A 202 4.53 -8.27 1.86
C TRP A 202 3.79 -9.16 2.88
N SER A 203 2.46 -9.12 2.85
CA SER A 203 1.58 -10.03 3.58
C SER A 203 0.66 -10.74 2.59
N GLN A 204 0.16 -11.92 2.95
CA GLN A 204 -0.83 -12.59 2.11
C GLN A 204 -2.15 -11.82 2.18
N GLY A 205 -2.57 -11.25 1.05
CA GLY A 205 -3.90 -10.66 0.89
C GLY A 205 -4.94 -11.75 0.61
N THR A 206 -5.98 -11.83 1.44
CA THR A 206 -7.14 -12.71 1.26
C THR A 206 -8.41 -11.88 1.31
N PRO A 207 -9.55 -12.39 0.79
CA PRO A 207 -10.83 -11.71 0.93
C PRO A 207 -11.21 -11.37 2.37
N GLU A 208 -10.67 -12.09 3.36
CA GLU A 208 -10.97 -11.89 4.78
C GLU A 208 -10.14 -10.77 5.43
N ASN A 209 -8.98 -10.39 4.86
CA ASN A 209 -8.09 -9.39 5.44
C ASN A 209 -7.85 -8.15 4.55
N CYS A 210 -8.41 -8.14 3.34
CA CYS A 210 -8.31 -7.05 2.37
C CYS A 210 -9.70 -6.47 2.05
N LEU A 211 -10.44 -6.09 3.10
CA LEU A 211 -11.76 -5.44 3.02
C LEU A 211 -11.70 -3.94 3.37
#